data_AF-A0A529PZ54-F1
#
_entry.id   AF-A0A529PZ54-F1
#
_cell.length_a   1.000
_cell.length_b   1.000
_cell.length_c   1.000
_cell.angle_alpha   90.00
_cell.angle_beta   90.00
_cell.angle_gamma   90.00
#
_symmetry.space_group_name_H-M   'P 1'
#
loop_
_entity.id
_entity.type
_entity.pdbx_description
1 polymer ?
#
loop_
_entity_poly.entity_id
_entity_poly.type
_entity_poly.pdbx_seq_one_letter_code
_entity_poly.pdbx_strand_id
1 'polypeptide(L)'
;LLQGVERSSGSSGWLADLYVDSARKGTLYDAMWNYEATLKETNDKLKQMGDEPLYALYPADGVAIGDSPLGFIDHGRGADVEKFFTDLLTYLQSDAVRKRIADTGRRLPLGV
;
A
#
# COMPACT_ATOMS: atom_id res chain seq x y z
N LEU A 1 -19.35 -8.12 -15.10
CA LEU A 1 -18.36 -8.03 -14.02
C LEU A 1 -17.80 -6.61 -13.83
N LEU A 2 -17.48 -5.86 -14.90
CA LEU A 2 -16.78 -4.56 -14.78
C LEU A 2 -17.62 -3.31 -15.14
N GLN A 3 -18.95 -3.43 -15.24
CA GLN A 3 -19.80 -2.30 -15.69
C GLN A 3 -19.78 -1.08 -14.76
N GLY A 4 -19.32 -1.21 -13.51
CA GLY A 4 -19.16 -0.10 -12.56
C GLY A 4 -17.72 0.43 -12.43
N VAL A 5 -16.79 -0.03 -13.26
CA VAL A 5 -15.38 0.39 -13.19
C VAL A 5 -15.06 1.34 -14.33
N GLU A 6 -14.90 2.62 -14.00
CA GLU A 6 -14.53 3.65 -14.99
C GLU A 6 -13.02 3.61 -15.29
N ARG A 7 -12.17 3.41 -14.27
CA ARG A 7 -10.70 3.33 -14.41
C ARG A 7 -10.14 2.22 -13.54
N SER A 8 -9.07 1.59 -14.02
CA SER A 8 -8.28 0.59 -13.29
C SER A 8 -6.79 0.82 -13.54
N SER A 9 -5.94 0.32 -12.65
CA SER A 9 -4.49 0.39 -12.76
C SER A 9 -3.83 -0.84 -12.16
N GLY A 10 -2.66 -1.21 -12.70
CA GLY A 10 -1.78 -2.21 -12.08
C GLY A 10 -1.02 -1.68 -10.85
N SER A 11 -1.12 -0.38 -10.55
CA SER A 11 -0.48 0.25 -9.39
C SER A 11 -1.49 1.02 -8.56
N SER A 12 -1.60 0.63 -7.29
CA SER A 12 -2.43 1.30 -6.29
C SER A 12 -2.05 2.76 -6.07
N GLY A 13 -0.76 3.08 -6.02
CA GLY A 13 -0.30 4.45 -5.87
C GLY A 13 -0.68 5.32 -7.07
N TRP A 14 -0.50 4.79 -8.28
CA TRP A 14 -0.86 5.50 -9.50
C TRP A 14 -2.37 5.74 -9.60
N LEU A 15 -3.20 4.77 -9.20
CA LEU A 15 -4.66 4.95 -9.16
C LEU A 15 -5.06 6.08 -8.20
N ALA A 16 -4.38 6.19 -7.06
CA ALA A 16 -4.63 7.26 -6.11
C ALA A 16 -4.23 8.64 -6.64
N ASP A 17 -3.07 8.75 -7.28
CA ASP A 17 -2.64 9.99 -7.91
C ASP A 17 -3.60 10.37 -9.06
N LEU A 18 -4.03 9.41 -9.90
CA LEU A 18 -5.01 9.62 -10.95
C LEU A 18 -6.33 10.17 -10.40
N TYR A 19 -6.84 9.59 -9.30
CA TYR A 19 -8.11 10.01 -8.69
C TYR A 19 -8.07 11.48 -8.27
N VAL A 20 -7.02 11.87 -7.52
CA VAL A 20 -6.85 13.25 -7.03
C VAL A 20 -6.61 14.23 -8.18
N ASP A 21 -5.73 13.89 -9.11
CA ASP A 21 -5.40 14.76 -10.25
C ASP A 21 -6.56 14.94 -11.21
N SER A 22 -7.41 13.91 -11.38
CA SER A 22 -8.62 14.02 -12.20
C SER A 22 -9.60 15.00 -11.58
N ALA A 23 -9.82 14.92 -10.25
CA ALA A 23 -10.72 15.84 -9.56
C ALA A 23 -10.27 17.30 -9.71
N ARG A 24 -8.96 17.56 -9.60
CA ARG A 24 -8.36 18.89 -9.82
C ARG A 24 -8.52 19.40 -11.25
N LYS A 25 -8.62 18.49 -12.23
CA LYS A 25 -8.86 18.80 -13.65
C LYS A 25 -10.35 18.89 -13.99
N GLY A 26 -11.24 18.77 -13.00
CA GLY A 26 -12.69 18.86 -13.17
C GLY A 26 -13.38 17.53 -13.48
N THR A 27 -12.66 16.42 -13.47
CA THR A 27 -13.23 15.08 -13.66
C THR A 27 -13.41 14.41 -12.30
N LEU A 28 -14.66 14.26 -11.87
CA LEU A 28 -14.99 13.63 -10.59
C LEU A 28 -15.30 12.14 -10.80
N TYR A 29 -14.72 11.31 -9.94
CA TYR A 29 -15.11 9.91 -9.77
C TYR A 29 -15.79 9.77 -8.40
N ASP A 30 -16.77 8.88 -8.30
CA ASP A 30 -17.54 8.72 -7.05
C ASP A 30 -16.70 8.17 -5.90
N ALA A 31 -15.80 7.23 -6.19
CA ALA A 31 -14.94 6.60 -5.20
C ALA A 31 -13.70 5.97 -5.85
N MET A 32 -12.71 5.66 -5.01
CA MET A 32 -11.59 4.80 -5.36
C MET A 32 -11.56 3.60 -4.42
N TRP A 33 -11.41 2.42 -4.99
CA TRP A 33 -11.08 1.20 -4.25
C TRP A 33 -9.57 1.03 -4.16
N ASN A 34 -9.01 0.96 -2.95
CA ASN A 34 -7.57 0.85 -2.76
C ASN A 34 -7.19 0.24 -1.41
N TYR A 35 -5.89 -0.03 -1.21
CA TYR A 35 -5.37 -0.44 0.09
C TYR A 35 -5.52 0.67 1.13
N GLU A 36 -5.76 0.29 2.38
CA GLU A 36 -5.86 1.23 3.52
C GLU A 36 -4.62 2.12 3.66
N ALA A 37 -3.42 1.54 3.53
CA ALA A 37 -2.18 2.31 3.60
C ALA A 37 -2.09 3.37 2.48
N THR A 38 -2.54 3.04 1.26
CA THR A 38 -2.58 3.99 0.16
C THR A 38 -3.59 5.10 0.42
N LEU A 39 -4.79 4.78 0.93
CA LEU A 39 -5.79 5.79 1.31
C LEU A 39 -5.26 6.74 2.39
N LYS A 40 -4.54 6.21 3.39
CA LYS A 40 -3.87 7.02 4.41
C LYS A 40 -2.83 7.96 3.80
N GLU A 41 -1.94 7.43 2.97
CA GLU A 41 -0.90 8.21 2.27
C GLU A 41 -1.51 9.32 1.40
N THR A 42 -2.60 9.03 0.69
CA THR A 42 -3.37 10.01 -0.08
C THR A 42 -3.94 11.10 0.82
N ASN A 43 -4.55 10.74 1.95
CA ASN A 43 -5.09 11.71 2.89
C ASN A 43 -4.02 12.56 3.59
N ASP A 44 -2.86 11.98 3.89
CA ASP A 44 -1.72 12.74 4.44
C ASP A 44 -1.25 13.79 3.43
N LYS A 45 -1.16 13.44 2.13
CA LYS A 45 -0.88 14.41 1.05
C LYS A 45 -1.95 15.50 0.96
N LEU A 46 -3.24 15.15 0.94
CA LEU A 46 -4.34 16.12 0.84
C LEU A 46 -4.31 17.13 1.98
N LYS A 47 -4.12 16.66 3.23
CA LYS A 47 -3.97 17.52 4.40
C LYS A 47 -2.78 18.47 4.29
N GLN A 48 -1.63 17.99 3.81
CA GLN A 48 -0.45 18.83 3.60
C GLN A 48 -0.69 19.94 2.56
N MET A 49 -1.57 19.70 1.60
CA MET A 49 -1.95 20.67 0.57
C MET A 49 -3.10 21.60 1.01
N GLY A 50 -3.70 21.36 2.17
CA GLY A 50 -4.89 22.09 2.65
C GLY A 50 -6.20 21.65 1.99
N ASP A 51 -6.19 20.53 1.27
CA ASP A 51 -7.36 19.96 0.61
C ASP A 51 -8.20 19.12 1.58
N GLU A 52 -9.48 18.93 1.24
CA GLU A 52 -10.40 18.07 2.00
C GLU A 52 -9.93 16.59 1.93
N PRO A 53 -9.76 15.91 3.08
CA PRO A 53 -9.42 14.48 3.09
C PRO A 53 -10.56 13.61 2.57
N LEU A 54 -10.21 12.49 1.95
CA LEU A 54 -11.16 11.45 1.56
C LEU A 54 -11.76 10.74 2.79
N TYR A 55 -13.02 10.34 2.66
CA TYR A 55 -13.69 9.48 3.64
C TYR A 55 -13.46 8.00 3.32
N ALA A 56 -12.98 7.24 4.31
CA ALA A 56 -12.73 5.80 4.15
C ALA A 56 -14.01 4.99 4.45
N LEU A 57 -14.42 4.16 3.50
CA LEU A 57 -15.51 3.20 3.66
C LEU A 57 -14.95 1.79 3.80
N TYR A 58 -15.32 1.10 4.87
CA TYR A 58 -14.94 -0.29 5.13
C TYR A 58 -16.16 -1.19 4.93
N PRO A 59 -16.21 -1.98 3.84
CA PRO A 59 -17.25 -2.99 3.66
C PRO A 59 -17.25 -3.97 4.84
N ALA A 60 -18.44 -4.33 5.34
CA ALA A 60 -18.58 -5.30 6.41
C ALA A 60 -18.10 -6.70 5.99
N ASP A 61 -18.33 -7.05 4.72
CA ASP A 61 -17.92 -8.30 4.09
C ASP A 61 -17.03 -8.03 2.87
N GLY A 62 -16.14 -8.98 2.53
CA GLY A 62 -15.29 -8.88 1.33
C GLY A 62 -13.92 -8.24 1.57
N VAL A 63 -13.29 -8.52 2.71
CA VAL A 63 -11.91 -8.08 2.98
C VAL A 63 -10.93 -8.90 2.16
N ALA A 64 -10.22 -8.24 1.25
CA ALA A 64 -9.03 -8.78 0.60
C ALA A 64 -7.78 -8.26 1.32
N ILE A 65 -6.82 -9.15 1.58
CA ILE A 65 -5.55 -8.82 2.21
C ILE A 65 -4.46 -8.86 1.14
N GLY A 66 -3.72 -7.75 1.02
CA GLY A 66 -2.52 -7.68 0.20
C GLY A 66 -1.28 -7.90 1.06
N ASP A 67 -0.80 -9.14 1.12
CA ASP A 67 0.46 -9.45 1.78
C ASP A 67 1.67 -9.10 0.90
N SER A 68 2.79 -8.76 1.53
CA SER A 68 4.07 -8.46 0.86
C SER A 68 5.14 -9.45 1.32
N PRO A 69 5.06 -10.73 0.93
CA PRO A 69 6.04 -11.73 1.35
C PRO A 69 7.41 -11.43 0.73
N LEU A 70 8.46 -11.62 1.53
CA LEU A 70 9.84 -11.55 1.07
C LEU A 70 10.41 -12.96 1.04
N GLY A 71 10.81 -13.42 -0.15
CA GLY A 71 11.36 -14.75 -0.38
C GLY A 71 12.69 -14.71 -1.13
N PHE A 72 13.50 -15.74 -0.93
CA PHE A 72 14.77 -15.95 -1.62
C PHE A 72 14.67 -17.15 -2.54
N ILE A 73 15.19 -17.00 -3.76
CA ILE A 73 15.35 -18.08 -4.73
C ILE A 73 16.84 -18.17 -5.04
N ASP A 74 17.44 -19.32 -4.75
CA ASP A 74 18.84 -19.55 -5.06
C ASP A 74 19.03 -19.80 -6.56
N HIS A 75 19.89 -19.01 -7.18
CA HIS A 75 20.29 -19.10 -8.58
C HIS A 75 21.77 -19.47 -8.74
N GLY A 76 22.40 -20.04 -7.69
CA GLY A 76 23.81 -20.43 -7.70
C GLY A 76 24.78 -19.24 -7.69
N ARG A 77 24.36 -18.10 -7.10
CA ARG A 77 25.15 -16.86 -7.08
C ARG A 77 26.17 -16.78 -5.93
N GLY A 78 26.28 -17.83 -5.14
CA GLY A 78 27.21 -17.94 -4.00
C GLY A 78 26.61 -17.47 -2.67
N ALA A 79 27.27 -17.88 -1.58
CA ALA A 79 26.80 -17.72 -0.21
C ALA A 79 26.61 -16.26 0.23
N ASP A 80 27.34 -15.31 -0.37
CA ASP A 80 27.22 -13.89 -0.02
C ASP A 80 25.83 -13.32 -0.32
N VAL A 81 25.16 -13.80 -1.36
CA VAL A 81 23.81 -13.34 -1.72
C VAL A 81 22.76 -13.87 -0.73
N GLU A 82 22.87 -15.13 -0.33
CA GLU A 82 22.03 -15.73 0.70
C GLU A 82 22.23 -15.04 2.05
N LYS A 83 23.49 -14.74 2.39
CA LYS A 83 23.81 -13.99 3.60
C LYS A 83 23.17 -12.59 3.58
N PHE A 84 23.30 -11.86 2.48
CA PHE A 84 22.66 -10.54 2.33
C PHE A 84 21.14 -10.63 2.54
N PHE A 85 20.48 -11.62 1.92
CA PHE A 85 19.05 -11.83 2.10
C PHE A 85 18.69 -12.07 3.57
N THR A 86 19.45 -12.93 4.25
CA THR A 86 19.21 -13.27 5.67
C THR A 86 19.43 -12.07 6.59
N ASP A 87 20.48 -11.28 6.35
CA ASP A 87 20.75 -10.06 7.10
C ASP A 87 19.63 -9.02 6.89
N LEU A 88 19.14 -8.87 5.64
CA LEU A 88 18.01 -8.00 5.32
C LEU A 88 16.73 -8.46 6.01
N LEU A 89 16.40 -9.75 5.95
CA LEU A 89 15.23 -10.32 6.60
C LEU A 89 15.27 -10.07 8.12
N THR A 90 16.43 -10.32 8.75
CA THR A 90 16.67 -10.05 10.17
C THR A 90 16.45 -8.58 10.51
N TYR A 91 16.99 -7.66 9.70
CA TYR A 91 16.81 -6.23 9.88
C TYR A 91 15.32 -5.84 9.79
N LEU A 92 14.61 -6.30 8.76
CA LEU A 92 13.18 -6.00 8.57
C LEU A 92 12.30 -6.57 9.68
N GLN A 93 12.70 -7.68 10.30
CA GLN A 93 12.00 -8.32 11.41
C GLN A 93 12.33 -7.72 12.80
N SER A 94 13.34 -6.86 12.90
CA SER A 94 13.65 -6.19 14.17
C SER A 94 12.51 -5.29 14.64
N ASP A 95 12.29 -5.22 15.97
CA ASP A 95 11.17 -4.46 16.55
C ASP A 95 11.16 -2.99 16.14
N ALA A 96 12.35 -2.36 16.08
CA ALA A 96 12.49 -0.97 15.67
C ALA A 96 12.03 -0.77 14.22
N VAL A 97 12.36 -1.69 13.31
CA VAL A 97 11.98 -1.58 11.90
C VAL A 97 10.51 -1.94 11.70
N ARG A 98 10.01 -2.99 12.37
CA ARG A 98 8.58 -3.34 12.37
C ARG A 98 7.72 -2.20 12.88
N LYS A 99 8.14 -1.52 13.95
CA LYS A 99 7.47 -0.31 14.43
C LYS A 99 7.44 0.78 13.36
N ARG A 100 8.58 1.06 12.72
CA ARG A 100 8.65 2.07 11.64
C ARG A 100 7.73 1.73 10.48
N ILE A 101 7.62 0.45 10.10
CA ILE A 101 6.69 -0.01 9.07
C ILE A 101 5.24 0.22 9.51
N ALA A 102 4.89 -0.15 10.74
CA ALA A 102 3.56 0.05 11.30
C ALA A 102 3.16 1.54 11.34
N ASP A 103 4.09 2.42 11.69
CA ASP A 103 3.88 3.87 11.73
C ASP A 103 3.56 4.47 10.33
N THR A 104 3.84 3.74 9.24
CA THR A 104 3.39 4.12 7.87
C THR A 104 1.91 3.76 7.59
N GLY A 105 1.22 3.08 8.50
CA GLY A 105 -0.14 2.58 8.31
C GLY A 105 -0.23 1.18 7.69
N ARG A 106 0.92 0.53 7.44
CA ARG A 106 0.96 -0.87 6.99
C ARG A 106 0.75 -1.80 8.18
N ARG A 107 -0.15 -2.77 8.04
CA ARG A 107 -0.41 -3.76 9.10
C ARG A 107 0.75 -4.73 9.21
N LEU A 108 1.15 -5.03 10.44
CA LEU A 108 2.04 -6.15 10.72
C LEU A 108 1.23 -7.46 10.77
N PRO A 109 1.83 -8.61 10.45
CA PRO A 109 1.14 -9.90 10.53
C PRO A 109 0.55 -10.12 11.93
N LEU A 110 -0.68 -10.65 11.95
CA LEU A 110 -1.37 -11.01 13.19
C LEU A 110 -0.71 -12.26 13.79
N GLY A 111 -0.25 -12.19 15.04
CA GLY A 111 0.19 -13.36 15.81
C GLY A 111 1.68 -13.69 15.74
N VAL A 112 2.56 -12.68 15.88
CA VAL A 112 4.01 -12.88 16.15
C VAL A 112 4.42 -12.25 17.47
#